data_AF-A0A382U4X4-F1
#
_entry.id   AF-A0A382U4X4-F1
#
_cell.length_a   1.000
_cell.length_b   1.000
_cell.length_c   1.000
_cell.angle_alpha   90.00
_cell.angle_beta   90.00
_cell.angle_gamma   90.00
#
_symmetry.space_group_name_H-M   'P 1'
#
loop_
_entity.id
_entity.type
_entity.pdbx_description
1 polymer ?
#
loop_
_entity_poly.entity_id
_entity_poly.type
_entity_poly.pdbx_seq_one_letter_code
_entity_poly.pdbx_strand_id
1 'polypeptide(L)'
;VLNFAGRPYGLDFHKTMLSSTNRLMIDRYGEQIELQGAISATPVQMSLGLVPFPSVDALETQYDFTVDLAGKQVVIDALSLNATHKGKRFLAGEINRSMTIPWGGEIIKAPDAEFQLEVANTDAADWQPWLGRYAQSGAVAANVKISVKENGREIRFGSSGSITSLQLPLDGKVIEIGDFHLNAKGQVANFRKLEFTQFTADAGRPGKNYFKYEGEPVVDLATQIVSGSKSKLEGELAVLLGWFPQKDVSFQSGRATYNGTFTVGLNQTRKQSVAGTMHWENVSGVIKNQKLDRLA
;
A
#
# COMPACT_ATOMS: atom_id res chain seq x y z
N VAL A 1 12.74 16.13 19.52
CA VAL A 1 12.69 14.68 19.78
C VAL A 1 12.26 13.90 18.53
N LEU A 2 11.18 14.28 17.85
CA LEU A 2 10.75 13.61 16.59
C LEU A 2 11.85 13.56 15.52
N ASN A 3 12.53 14.68 15.27
CA ASN A 3 13.66 14.74 14.32
C ASN A 3 14.87 13.91 14.74
N PHE A 4 15.01 13.55 16.03
CA PHE A 4 16.11 12.69 16.49
C PHE A 4 15.88 11.24 16.07
N ALA A 5 14.64 10.75 16.15
CA ALA A 5 14.28 9.41 15.67
C ALA A 5 14.12 9.36 14.14
N GLY A 6 13.66 10.45 13.51
CA GLY A 6 13.33 10.49 12.08
C GLY A 6 14.51 10.70 11.12
N ARG A 7 15.47 11.55 11.48
CA ARG A 7 16.57 11.95 10.57
C ARG A 7 17.43 10.79 10.03
N PRO A 8 17.75 9.74 10.80
CA PRO A 8 18.45 8.56 10.28
C PRO A 8 17.70 7.87 9.12
N TYR A 9 16.38 8.03 9.05
CA TYR A 9 15.51 7.48 8.02
C TYR A 9 15.08 8.55 6.99
N GLY A 10 15.70 9.73 7.01
CA GLY A 10 15.40 10.84 6.11
C GLY A 10 14.10 11.59 6.44
N LEU A 11 13.49 11.38 7.61
CA LEU A 11 12.28 12.09 8.01
C LEU A 11 12.61 13.38 8.77
N ASP A 12 12.05 14.51 8.31
CA ASP A 12 12.00 15.77 9.07
C ASP A 12 10.55 16.09 9.41
N PHE A 13 10.26 16.34 10.68
CA PHE A 13 8.93 16.66 11.22
C PHE A 13 8.73 18.16 11.42
N HIS A 14 9.63 19.00 10.91
CA HIS A 14 9.53 20.47 10.90
C HIS A 14 9.04 21.06 12.24
N LYS A 15 7.89 21.75 12.24
CA LYS A 15 7.25 22.36 13.41
C LYS A 15 6.16 21.49 14.03
N THR A 16 6.08 20.21 13.66
CA THR A 16 5.09 19.28 14.21
C THR A 16 5.25 19.17 15.72
N MET A 17 4.20 19.54 16.44
CA MET A 17 4.08 19.28 17.87
C MET A 17 3.16 18.09 18.07
N LEU A 18 3.69 17.07 18.73
CA LEU A 18 2.96 15.86 19.08
C LEU A 18 2.68 15.91 20.57
N SER A 19 1.40 15.92 20.92
CA SER A 19 0.92 15.72 22.28
C SER A 19 0.60 14.24 22.46
N SER A 20 1.11 13.65 23.53
CA SER A 20 0.93 12.23 23.81
C SER A 20 0.65 12.02 25.28
N THR A 21 -0.37 11.25 25.58
CA THR A 21 -0.63 10.74 26.93
C THR A 21 -0.49 9.23 26.88
N ASN A 22 0.60 8.70 27.45
CA ASN A 22 0.93 7.29 27.37
C ASN A 22 1.09 6.73 28.77
N ARG A 23 0.47 5.58 29.02
CA ARG A 23 0.71 4.73 30.17
C ARG A 23 1.36 3.46 29.66
N LEU A 24 2.56 3.19 30.17
CA LEU A 24 3.28 1.95 29.96
C LEU A 24 3.29 1.19 31.28
N MET A 25 2.74 -0.01 31.31
CA MET A 25 2.87 -0.95 32.43
C MET A 25 3.68 -2.15 31.97
N ILE A 26 4.64 -2.55 32.81
CA ILE A 26 5.50 -3.71 32.59
C ILE A 26 5.30 -4.61 33.79
N ASP A 27 4.62 -5.72 33.57
CA ASP A 27 4.29 -6.68 34.60
C ASP A 27 5.01 -8.01 34.37
N ARG A 28 5.00 -8.87 35.39
CA ARG A 28 5.57 -10.23 35.34
C ARG A 28 7.00 -10.26 34.78
N TYR A 29 7.87 -9.39 35.29
CA TYR A 29 9.26 -9.29 34.84
C TYR A 29 9.43 -9.01 33.33
N GLY A 30 8.46 -8.34 32.72
CA GLY A 30 8.48 -8.01 31.29
C GLY A 30 7.79 -9.04 30.41
N GLU A 31 7.19 -10.08 30.98
CA GLU A 31 6.38 -11.04 30.21
C GLU A 31 5.03 -10.44 29.77
N GLN A 32 4.55 -9.39 30.45
CA GLN A 32 3.35 -8.66 30.06
C GLN A 32 3.66 -7.17 29.94
N ILE A 33 3.31 -6.59 28.80
CA ILE A 33 3.51 -5.17 28.50
C ILE A 33 2.18 -4.58 28.07
N GLU A 34 1.68 -3.61 28.82
CA GLU A 34 0.45 -2.88 28.48
C GLU A 34 0.82 -1.45 28.06
N LEU A 35 0.29 -1.03 26.92
CA LEU A 35 0.45 0.31 26.42
C LEU A 35 -0.91 0.90 26.06
N GLN A 36 -1.30 1.92 26.82
CA GLN A 36 -2.54 2.66 26.63
C GLN A 36 -2.23 4.12 26.42
N GLY A 37 -2.89 4.76 25.46
CA GLY A 37 -2.69 6.17 25.27
C GLY A 37 -3.45 6.81 24.12
N ALA A 38 -3.16 8.10 23.97
CA ALA A 38 -3.62 8.90 22.86
C ALA A 38 -2.48 9.77 22.35
N ILE A 39 -2.45 9.95 21.04
CA ILE A 39 -1.56 10.85 20.33
C ILE A 39 -2.44 11.86 19.59
N SER A 40 -2.11 13.14 19.71
CA SER A 40 -2.66 14.18 18.86
C SER A 40 -1.56 15.09 18.32
N ALA A 41 -1.74 15.57 17.09
CA ALA A 41 -0.82 16.51 16.46
C ALA A 41 -1.58 17.49 15.56
N THR A 42 -1.29 18.77 15.71
CA THR A 42 -2.00 19.86 15.03
C THR A 42 -1.05 21.05 14.81
N PRO A 43 -0.57 21.31 13.58
CA PRO A 43 -0.61 20.45 12.40
C PRO A 43 0.49 19.37 12.41
N VAL A 44 0.39 18.41 11.50
CA VAL A 44 1.49 17.50 11.13
C VAL A 44 2.11 17.99 9.83
N GLN A 45 3.40 18.30 9.91
CA GLN A 45 4.23 18.78 8.82
C GLN A 45 5.48 17.91 8.76
N MET A 46 5.63 17.17 7.69
CA MET A 46 6.72 16.22 7.54
C MET A 46 7.30 16.27 6.13
N SER A 47 8.56 15.88 5.99
CA SER A 47 9.23 15.64 4.71
C SER A 47 9.99 14.32 4.73
N LEU A 48 10.06 13.64 3.59
CA LEU A 48 10.96 12.52 3.35
C LEU A 48 12.10 13.00 2.43
N GLY A 49 13.29 13.15 3.00
CA GLY A 49 14.39 13.87 2.36
C GLY A 49 13.97 15.32 2.09
N LEU A 50 14.03 15.71 0.81
CA LEU A 50 13.63 17.04 0.33
C LEU A 50 12.17 17.12 -0.13
N VAL A 51 11.41 16.03 -0.04
CA VAL A 51 10.02 15.95 -0.51
C VAL A 51 9.07 16.23 0.65
N PRO A 52 8.37 17.38 0.69
CA PRO A 52 7.38 17.66 1.73
C PRO A 52 6.13 16.78 1.53
N PHE A 53 5.56 16.33 2.65
CA PHE A 53 4.21 15.80 2.69
C PHE A 53 3.19 16.94 2.71
N PRO A 54 1.95 16.68 2.25
CA PRO A 54 0.85 17.60 2.49
C PRO A 54 0.71 17.86 3.98
N SER A 55 0.50 19.12 4.36
CA SER A 55 0.22 19.45 5.75
C SER A 55 -1.10 18.80 6.15
N VAL A 56 -1.05 17.93 7.16
CA VAL A 56 -2.26 17.35 7.77
C VAL A 56 -2.68 18.29 8.90
N ASP A 57 -3.93 18.72 8.88
CA ASP A 57 -4.44 19.76 9.79
C ASP A 57 -4.47 19.25 11.23
N ALA A 58 -5.02 18.04 11.41
CA ALA A 58 -5.01 17.34 12.67
C ALA A 58 -4.88 15.83 12.45
N LEU A 59 -4.11 15.19 13.32
CA LEU A 59 -3.99 13.74 13.44
C LEU A 59 -4.30 13.36 14.88
N GLU A 60 -5.18 12.38 15.05
CA GLU A 60 -5.55 11.82 16.34
C GLU A 60 -5.46 10.30 16.28
N THR A 61 -4.93 9.70 17.33
CA THR A 61 -4.83 8.25 17.47
C THR A 61 -5.10 7.87 18.92
N GLN A 62 -5.91 6.86 19.14
CA GLN A 62 -6.07 6.23 20.45
C GLN A 62 -5.70 4.77 20.32
N TYR A 63 -5.04 4.24 21.34
CA TYR A 63 -4.65 2.85 21.35
C TYR A 63 -4.66 2.29 22.77
N ASP A 64 -4.97 1.02 22.86
CA ASP A 64 -4.90 0.21 24.07
C ASP A 64 -4.54 -1.20 23.64
N PHE A 65 -3.33 -1.63 23.98
CA PHE A 65 -2.88 -2.98 23.66
C PHE A 65 -2.04 -3.60 24.77
N THR A 66 -2.21 -4.90 24.92
CA THR A 66 -1.48 -5.76 25.85
C THR A 66 -0.71 -6.81 25.06
N VAL A 67 0.62 -6.84 25.23
CA VAL A 67 1.51 -7.86 24.70
C VAL A 67 1.81 -8.86 25.81
N ASP A 68 1.39 -10.10 25.62
CA ASP A 68 1.71 -11.23 26.50
C ASP A 68 2.74 -12.13 25.82
N LEU A 69 3.99 -12.01 26.24
CA LEU A 69 5.11 -12.78 25.69
C LEU A 69 5.08 -14.25 26.15
N ALA A 70 4.56 -14.52 27.35
CA ALA A 70 4.44 -15.87 27.89
C ALA A 70 3.31 -16.63 27.15
N GLY A 71 2.15 -15.99 27.03
CA GLY A 71 0.99 -16.47 26.27
C GLY A 71 1.16 -16.37 24.74
N LYS A 72 2.21 -15.69 24.26
CA LYS A 72 2.54 -15.50 22.83
C LYS A 72 1.39 -14.88 22.05
N GLN A 73 0.82 -13.79 22.57
CA GLN A 73 -0.31 -13.10 21.97
C GLN A 73 -0.28 -11.59 22.21
N VAL A 74 -0.96 -10.85 21.34
CA VAL A 74 -1.30 -9.45 21.56
C VAL A 74 -2.81 -9.30 21.59
N VAL A 75 -3.31 -8.54 22.56
CA VAL A 75 -4.69 -8.10 22.66
C VAL A 75 -4.71 -6.61 22.34
N ILE A 76 -5.59 -6.19 21.44
CA ILE A 76 -5.80 -4.79 21.08
C ILE A 76 -7.22 -4.46 21.49
N ASP A 77 -7.41 -3.77 22.61
CA ASP A 77 -8.72 -3.45 23.16
C ASP A 77 -9.30 -2.17 22.57
N ALA A 78 -8.43 -1.22 22.20
CA ALA A 78 -8.79 -0.03 21.45
C ALA A 78 -7.73 0.28 20.41
N LEU A 79 -8.17 0.68 19.23
CA LEU A 79 -7.35 1.29 18.20
C LEU A 79 -8.24 2.18 17.37
N SER A 80 -7.95 3.47 17.32
CA SER A 80 -8.60 4.42 16.43
C SER A 80 -7.59 5.41 15.86
N LEU A 81 -7.83 5.84 14.64
CA LEU A 81 -7.01 6.77 13.87
C LEU A 81 -7.94 7.72 13.13
N ASN A 82 -7.73 9.03 13.26
CA ASN A 82 -8.45 10.03 12.48
C ASN A 82 -7.47 11.10 12.01
N ALA A 83 -7.57 11.49 10.74
CA ALA A 83 -6.82 12.61 10.22
C ALA A 83 -7.67 13.51 9.34
N THR A 84 -7.40 14.81 9.44
CA THR A 84 -8.08 15.85 8.68
C THR A 84 -7.09 16.61 7.80
N HIS A 85 -7.53 16.94 6.59
CA HIS A 85 -6.76 17.73 5.62
C HIS A 85 -7.73 18.67 4.91
N LYS A 86 -7.39 19.96 4.84
CA LYS A 86 -8.25 21.03 4.32
C LYS A 86 -9.63 21.04 4.97
N GLY A 87 -9.67 20.83 6.29
CA GLY A 87 -10.91 20.82 7.08
C GLY A 87 -11.83 19.63 6.82
N LYS A 88 -11.39 18.61 6.06
CA LYS A 88 -12.16 17.38 5.81
C LYS A 88 -11.44 16.18 6.40
N ARG A 89 -12.20 15.26 7.00
CA ARG A 89 -11.66 13.96 7.41
C ARG A 89 -11.31 13.17 6.15
N PHE A 90 -10.04 12.82 6.01
CA PHE A 90 -9.52 12.09 4.85
C PHE A 90 -9.01 10.70 5.19
N LEU A 91 -8.71 10.44 6.47
CA LEU A 91 -8.28 9.14 6.99
C LEU A 91 -9.07 8.83 8.25
N ALA A 92 -9.61 7.63 8.33
CA ALA A 92 -10.28 7.14 9.52
C ALA A 92 -10.11 5.64 9.65
N GLY A 93 -9.71 5.15 10.81
CA GLY A 93 -9.68 3.72 11.05
C GLY A 93 -9.95 3.36 12.49
N GLU A 94 -10.53 2.19 12.71
CA GLU A 94 -10.88 1.69 14.03
C GLU A 94 -11.03 0.18 14.05
N ILE A 95 -10.86 -0.42 15.23
CA ILE A 95 -11.31 -1.79 15.50
C ILE A 95 -12.76 -1.77 15.99
N ASN A 96 -13.55 -2.76 15.56
CA ASN A 96 -14.96 -2.86 15.94
C ASN A 96 -15.18 -3.49 17.34
N ARG A 97 -14.16 -4.12 17.91
CA ARG A 97 -14.07 -4.69 19.26
C ARG A 97 -12.65 -5.16 19.54
N SER A 98 -12.40 -5.62 20.77
CA SER A 98 -11.13 -6.21 21.18
C SER A 98 -10.67 -7.31 20.21
N MET A 99 -9.44 -7.21 19.74
CA MET A 99 -8.83 -8.07 18.73
C MET A 99 -7.65 -8.80 19.34
N THR A 100 -7.67 -10.13 19.34
CA THR A 100 -6.57 -10.96 19.85
C THR A 100 -5.84 -11.68 18.73
N ILE A 101 -4.52 -11.50 18.67
CA ILE A 101 -3.65 -12.08 17.65
C ILE A 101 -2.60 -12.97 18.36
N PRO A 102 -2.77 -14.31 18.34
CA PRO A 102 -1.79 -15.25 18.85
C PRO A 102 -0.71 -15.57 17.81
N TRP A 103 0.56 -15.58 18.22
CA TRP A 103 1.69 -16.08 17.40
C TRP A 103 2.27 -17.40 17.92
N GLY A 104 1.67 -17.98 18.96
CA GLY A 104 1.97 -19.32 19.46
C GLY A 104 1.20 -19.62 20.73
N GLY A 105 1.59 -20.67 21.45
CA GLY A 105 0.98 -21.03 22.74
C GLY A 105 -0.25 -21.93 22.61
N GLU A 106 -1.03 -21.99 23.69
CA GLU A 106 -2.27 -22.76 23.74
C GLU A 106 -3.38 -22.09 22.93
N ILE A 107 -4.41 -22.88 22.57
CA ILE A 107 -5.59 -22.34 21.88
C ILE A 107 -6.31 -21.39 22.83
N ILE A 108 -6.37 -20.13 22.44
CA ILE A 108 -7.15 -19.11 23.13
C ILE A 108 -8.61 -19.11 22.66
N LYS A 109 -9.49 -18.48 23.44
CA LYS A 109 -10.85 -18.17 23.03
C LYS A 109 -10.93 -16.67 22.78
N ALA A 110 -11.06 -16.27 21.52
CA ALA A 110 -11.13 -14.87 21.13
C ALA A 110 -12.30 -14.65 20.17
N PRO A 111 -13.07 -13.56 20.33
CA PRO A 111 -14.13 -13.23 19.39
C PRO A 111 -13.55 -12.86 18.03
N ASP A 112 -14.33 -13.07 16.96
CA ASP A 112 -14.01 -12.51 15.66
C ASP A 112 -13.99 -10.98 15.75
N ALA A 113 -12.92 -10.36 15.26
CA ALA A 113 -12.71 -8.92 15.32
C ALA A 113 -12.27 -8.38 13.96
N GLU A 114 -12.49 -7.09 13.73
CA GLU A 114 -12.16 -6.43 12.48
C GLU A 114 -11.61 -5.03 12.71
N PHE A 115 -10.50 -4.73 12.03
CA PHE A 115 -9.99 -3.38 11.85
C PHE A 115 -10.42 -2.89 10.47
N GLN A 116 -10.96 -1.67 10.41
CA GLN A 116 -11.27 -0.98 9.16
C GLN A 116 -10.46 0.31 9.08
N LEU A 117 -9.99 0.66 7.88
CA LEU A 117 -9.36 1.92 7.55
C LEU A 117 -9.96 2.44 6.25
N GLU A 118 -10.37 3.69 6.25
CA GLU A 118 -10.95 4.42 5.13
C GLU A 118 -10.06 5.62 4.79
N VAL A 119 -9.78 5.78 3.51
CA VAL A 119 -9.22 6.99 2.92
C VAL A 119 -10.28 7.57 1.99
N ALA A 120 -10.61 8.84 2.15
CA ALA A 120 -11.59 9.54 1.32
C ALA A 120 -11.27 11.03 1.25
N ASN A 121 -12.05 11.80 0.49
CA ASN A 121 -11.99 13.27 0.48
C ASN A 121 -10.59 13.86 0.20
N THR A 122 -9.75 13.15 -0.54
CA THR A 122 -8.38 13.58 -0.87
C THR A 122 -8.13 13.49 -2.37
N ASP A 123 -7.25 14.34 -2.89
CA ASP A 123 -6.85 14.33 -4.30
C ASP A 123 -5.38 13.96 -4.43
N ALA A 124 -5.03 13.15 -5.43
CA ALA A 124 -3.65 12.80 -5.73
C ALA A 124 -2.75 14.02 -6.00
N ALA A 125 -3.32 15.16 -6.40
CA ALA A 125 -2.60 16.41 -6.59
C ALA A 125 -1.96 16.93 -5.31
N ASP A 126 -2.63 16.77 -4.17
CA ASP A 126 -2.06 17.18 -2.89
C ASP A 126 -0.84 16.33 -2.57
N TRP A 127 -0.91 15.04 -2.86
CA TRP A 127 0.14 14.05 -2.61
C TRP A 127 1.13 13.90 -3.77
N GLN A 128 1.03 14.71 -4.82
CA GLN A 128 1.85 14.60 -6.04
C GLN A 128 3.36 14.59 -5.76
N PRO A 129 3.92 15.40 -4.84
CA PRO A 129 5.36 15.34 -4.54
C PRO A 129 5.81 13.93 -4.12
N TRP A 130 4.92 13.17 -3.48
CA TRP A 130 5.16 11.81 -3.02
C TRP A 130 4.83 10.75 -4.07
N LEU A 131 3.73 10.95 -4.81
CA LEU A 131 3.30 10.06 -5.89
C LEU A 131 4.18 10.22 -7.15
N GLY A 132 4.90 11.34 -7.28
CA GLY A 132 5.85 11.64 -8.34
C GLY A 132 5.25 11.43 -9.73
N ARG A 133 5.77 10.43 -10.46
CA ARG A 133 5.35 10.10 -11.83
C ARG A 133 4.09 9.25 -11.91
N TYR A 134 3.60 8.73 -10.78
CA TYR A 134 2.52 7.75 -10.74
C TYR A 134 1.13 8.37 -10.70
N ALA A 135 1.02 9.64 -10.31
CA ALA A 135 -0.21 10.42 -10.38
C ALA A 135 0.12 11.92 -10.33
N GLN A 136 -0.59 12.70 -11.14
CA GLN A 136 -0.60 14.17 -11.10
C GLN A 136 -1.81 14.68 -10.31
N SER A 137 -2.99 14.09 -10.52
CA SER A 137 -4.25 14.47 -9.87
C SER A 137 -5.28 13.36 -10.01
N GLY A 138 -6.36 13.45 -9.23
CA GLY A 138 -7.51 12.54 -9.27
C GLY A 138 -8.05 12.28 -7.87
N ALA A 139 -9.37 12.11 -7.75
CA ALA A 139 -10.02 11.91 -6.46
C ALA A 139 -9.74 10.49 -5.94
N VAL A 140 -9.12 10.38 -4.76
CA VAL A 140 -8.67 9.11 -4.17
C VAL A 140 -9.69 8.63 -3.14
N ALA A 141 -10.04 7.36 -3.22
CA ALA A 141 -10.71 6.63 -2.16
C ALA A 141 -10.01 5.29 -1.93
N ALA A 142 -9.92 4.84 -0.68
CA ALA A 142 -9.41 3.51 -0.36
C ALA A 142 -10.08 2.95 0.89
N ASN A 143 -10.15 1.63 0.96
CA ASN A 143 -10.58 0.90 2.13
C ASN A 143 -9.58 -0.23 2.39
N VAL A 144 -9.27 -0.45 3.67
CA VAL A 144 -8.54 -1.63 4.13
C VAL A 144 -9.34 -2.24 5.27
N LYS A 145 -9.39 -3.56 5.26
CA LYS A 145 -10.07 -4.38 6.25
C LYS A 145 -9.14 -5.50 6.67
N ILE A 146 -8.93 -5.66 7.97
CA ILE A 146 -8.21 -6.79 8.54
C ILE A 146 -9.17 -7.51 9.47
N SER A 147 -9.49 -8.76 9.17
CA SER A 147 -10.38 -9.58 9.99
C SER A 147 -9.56 -10.67 10.67
N VAL A 148 -9.76 -10.80 11.98
CA VAL A 148 -9.16 -11.85 12.81
C VAL A 148 -10.28 -12.79 13.24
N LYS A 149 -10.15 -14.07 12.88
CA LYS A 149 -11.20 -15.09 13.03
C LYS A 149 -10.65 -16.38 13.64
N GLU A 150 -11.56 -17.30 13.97
CA GLU A 150 -11.22 -18.64 14.44
C GLU A 150 -10.29 -18.61 15.67
N ASN A 151 -10.66 -17.79 16.65
CA ASN A 151 -9.86 -17.53 17.86
C ASN A 151 -8.45 -16.98 17.55
N GLY A 152 -8.34 -16.10 16.56
CA GLY A 152 -7.07 -15.47 16.20
C GLY A 152 -6.18 -16.28 15.26
N ARG A 153 -6.58 -17.50 14.88
CA ARG A 153 -5.78 -18.37 14.01
C ARG A 153 -5.85 -17.99 12.55
N GLU A 154 -6.93 -17.32 12.14
CA GLU A 154 -7.12 -16.88 10.79
C GLU A 154 -7.09 -15.35 10.72
N ILE A 155 -6.16 -14.81 9.94
CA ILE A 155 -6.04 -13.38 9.69
C ILE A 155 -6.25 -13.16 8.20
N ARG A 156 -7.37 -12.53 7.84
CA ARG A 156 -7.70 -12.16 6.46
C ARG A 156 -7.54 -10.67 6.27
N PHE A 157 -7.16 -10.28 5.06
CA PHE A 157 -7.18 -8.88 4.67
C PHE A 157 -8.00 -8.69 3.39
N GLY A 158 -8.64 -7.54 3.30
CA GLY A 158 -9.28 -7.02 2.11
C GLY A 158 -8.86 -5.57 1.91
N SER A 159 -8.60 -5.16 0.69
CA SER A 159 -8.36 -3.77 0.35
C SER A 159 -9.02 -3.43 -0.97
N SER A 160 -9.58 -2.24 -1.06
CA SER A 160 -10.01 -1.64 -2.30
C SER A 160 -9.44 -0.24 -2.39
N GLY A 161 -9.18 0.22 -3.61
CA GLY A 161 -8.72 1.57 -3.87
C GLY A 161 -9.26 2.05 -5.21
N SER A 162 -9.52 3.33 -5.32
CA SER A 162 -9.84 3.96 -6.58
C SER A 162 -9.23 5.35 -6.70
N ILE A 163 -8.93 5.73 -7.94
CA ILE A 163 -8.64 7.12 -8.29
C ILE A 163 -9.56 7.49 -9.45
N THR A 164 -10.50 8.37 -9.20
CA THR A 164 -11.40 8.87 -10.25
C THR A 164 -10.69 9.97 -11.05
N SER A 165 -10.77 9.89 -12.38
CA SER A 165 -10.15 10.86 -13.29
C SER A 165 -8.63 11.04 -13.06
N LEU A 166 -7.91 9.93 -12.89
CA LEU A 166 -6.46 9.87 -12.77
C LEU A 166 -5.78 10.56 -13.95
N GLN A 167 -4.89 11.49 -13.63
CA GLN A 167 -3.98 12.14 -14.57
C GLN A 167 -2.54 11.75 -14.26
N LEU A 168 -1.71 11.59 -15.29
CA LEU A 168 -0.29 11.29 -15.15
C LEU A 168 0.58 12.37 -15.79
N PRO A 169 1.71 12.72 -15.17
CA PRO A 169 2.75 13.48 -15.85
C PRO A 169 3.62 12.52 -16.69
N LEU A 170 3.48 12.58 -18.00
CA LEU A 170 4.21 11.75 -18.96
C LEU A 170 4.91 12.63 -20.01
N ASP A 171 6.24 12.54 -20.09
CA ASP A 171 7.08 13.28 -21.04
C ASP A 171 6.82 14.80 -21.09
N GLY A 172 6.67 15.42 -19.91
CA GLY A 172 6.40 16.86 -19.79
C GLY A 172 4.98 17.28 -20.17
N LYS A 173 4.09 16.32 -20.44
CA LYS A 173 2.66 16.54 -20.67
C LYS A 173 1.84 15.86 -19.59
N VAL A 174 0.60 16.33 -19.43
CA VAL A 174 -0.38 15.63 -18.59
C VAL A 174 -1.28 14.81 -19.49
N ILE A 175 -1.36 13.51 -19.21
CA ILE A 175 -2.28 12.59 -19.87
C ILE A 175 -3.36 12.16 -18.89
N GLU A 176 -4.61 12.17 -19.33
CA GLU A 176 -5.71 11.65 -18.52
C GLU A 176 -5.89 10.15 -18.84
N ILE A 177 -5.77 9.32 -17.81
CA ILE A 177 -5.87 7.87 -17.90
C ILE A 177 -7.32 7.41 -17.72
N GLY A 178 -8.12 8.17 -16.96
CA GLY A 178 -9.48 7.79 -16.57
C GLY A 178 -9.50 7.27 -15.15
N ASP A 179 -10.30 6.25 -14.87
CA ASP A 179 -10.43 5.73 -13.51
C ASP A 179 -9.41 4.62 -13.28
N PHE A 180 -8.81 4.62 -12.09
CA PHE A 180 -8.00 3.53 -11.57
C PHE A 180 -8.78 2.78 -10.50
N HIS A 181 -8.71 1.45 -10.52
CA HIS A 181 -9.29 0.59 -9.51
C HIS A 181 -8.27 -0.43 -9.03
N LEU A 182 -8.28 -0.73 -7.74
CA LEU A 182 -7.51 -1.78 -7.12
C LEU A 182 -8.43 -2.57 -6.19
N ASN A 183 -8.36 -3.89 -6.24
CA ASN A 183 -9.00 -4.77 -5.28
C ASN A 183 -8.03 -5.90 -4.91
N ALA A 184 -7.83 -6.11 -3.62
CA ALA A 184 -7.00 -7.16 -3.09
C ALA A 184 -7.72 -7.90 -1.96
N LYS A 185 -7.61 -9.22 -1.93
CA LYS A 185 -8.10 -10.07 -0.85
C LYS A 185 -7.09 -11.18 -0.61
N GLY A 186 -6.95 -11.58 0.65
CA GLY A 186 -6.02 -12.64 1.01
C GLY A 186 -5.99 -12.93 2.50
N GLN A 187 -4.95 -13.63 2.88
CA GLN A 187 -4.70 -14.03 4.26
C GLN A 187 -3.23 -13.81 4.64
N VAL A 188 -2.99 -13.65 5.94
CA VAL A 188 -1.65 -13.65 6.52
C VAL A 188 -1.36 -15.08 6.98
N ALA A 189 -0.43 -15.75 6.31
CA ALA A 189 0.00 -17.09 6.69
C ALA A 189 1.26 -17.02 7.57
N ASN A 190 1.15 -17.60 8.77
CA ASN A 190 2.26 -17.76 9.73
C ASN A 190 3.03 -16.47 10.05
N PHE A 191 2.35 -15.31 10.04
CA PHE A 191 2.97 -13.98 10.24
C PHE A 191 4.15 -13.68 9.30
N ARG A 192 4.23 -14.39 8.18
CA ARG A 192 5.38 -14.35 7.28
C ARG A 192 4.98 -14.12 5.83
N LYS A 193 3.83 -14.62 5.41
CA LYS A 193 3.37 -14.51 4.03
C LYS A 193 2.06 -13.75 3.95
N LEU A 194 1.95 -12.87 2.97
CA LEU A 194 0.66 -12.39 2.48
C LEU A 194 0.30 -13.26 1.27
N GLU A 195 -0.74 -14.06 1.39
CA GLU A 195 -1.23 -14.94 0.33
C GLU A 195 -2.50 -14.33 -0.24
N PHE A 196 -2.41 -13.81 -1.46
CA PHE A 196 -3.54 -13.16 -2.12
C PHE A 196 -4.39 -14.22 -2.81
N THR A 197 -5.69 -14.24 -2.50
CA THR A 197 -6.68 -15.02 -3.24
C THR A 197 -7.27 -14.22 -4.40
N GLN A 198 -7.08 -12.89 -4.37
CA GLN A 198 -7.42 -12.00 -5.46
C GLN A 198 -6.52 -10.77 -5.38
N PHE A 199 -5.92 -10.38 -6.50
CA PHE A 199 -5.33 -9.07 -6.70
C PHE A 199 -5.65 -8.61 -8.11
N THR A 200 -6.46 -7.57 -8.23
CA THR A 200 -6.84 -6.96 -9.50
C THR A 200 -6.53 -5.48 -9.45
N ALA A 201 -5.92 -4.95 -10.50
CA ALA A 201 -5.74 -3.52 -10.66
C ALA A 201 -5.99 -3.14 -12.12
N ASP A 202 -6.71 -2.06 -12.37
CA ASP A 202 -6.98 -1.57 -13.72
C ASP A 202 -6.97 -0.05 -13.80
N ALA A 203 -6.66 0.47 -14.97
CA ALA A 203 -6.67 1.90 -15.26
C ALA A 203 -7.20 2.13 -16.68
N GLY A 204 -8.24 2.94 -16.84
CA GLY A 204 -8.86 3.11 -18.14
C GLY A 204 -9.98 4.13 -18.20
N ARG A 205 -10.41 4.39 -19.43
CA ARG A 205 -11.66 5.11 -19.74
C ARG A 205 -12.68 4.13 -20.32
N PRO A 206 -13.97 4.48 -20.36
CA PRO A 206 -14.96 3.70 -21.11
C PRO A 206 -14.47 3.39 -22.53
N GLY A 207 -14.39 2.10 -22.87
CA GLY A 207 -13.92 1.63 -24.18
C GLY A 207 -12.40 1.63 -24.41
N LYS A 208 -11.58 2.08 -23.45
CA LYS A 208 -10.11 2.09 -23.56
C LYS A 208 -9.42 1.76 -22.24
N ASN A 209 -8.85 0.57 -22.16
CA ASN A 209 -8.07 0.11 -21.00
C ASN A 209 -6.56 0.36 -21.23
N TYR A 210 -5.93 1.15 -20.37
CA TYR A 210 -4.49 1.44 -20.42
C TYR A 210 -3.64 0.41 -19.67
N PHE A 211 -4.20 -0.20 -18.63
CA PHE A 211 -3.51 -1.16 -17.77
C PHE A 211 -4.54 -2.05 -17.09
N LYS A 212 -4.29 -3.35 -17.06
CA LYS A 212 -5.04 -4.30 -16.26
C LYS A 212 -4.11 -5.41 -15.79
N TYR A 213 -4.12 -5.66 -14.50
CA TYR A 213 -3.43 -6.77 -13.87
C TYR A 213 -4.44 -7.62 -13.09
N GLU A 214 -4.32 -8.93 -13.19
CA GLU A 214 -5.07 -9.91 -12.42
C GLU A 214 -4.13 -11.04 -11.98
N GLY A 215 -4.19 -11.41 -10.70
CA GLY A 215 -3.45 -12.57 -10.21
C GLY A 215 -3.61 -12.84 -8.73
N GLU A 216 -2.84 -13.83 -8.27
CA GLU A 216 -2.83 -14.33 -6.88
C GLU A 216 -1.39 -14.32 -6.37
N PRO A 217 -0.78 -13.13 -6.14
CA PRO A 217 0.59 -13.06 -5.69
C PRO A 217 0.76 -13.58 -4.25
N VAL A 218 1.98 -13.98 -3.92
CA VAL A 218 2.42 -14.28 -2.56
C VAL A 218 3.58 -13.36 -2.23
N VAL A 219 3.50 -12.66 -1.10
CA VAL A 219 4.58 -11.81 -0.59
C VAL A 219 5.18 -12.49 0.64
N ASP A 220 6.43 -12.92 0.57
CA ASP A 220 7.18 -13.35 1.75
C ASP A 220 7.82 -12.12 2.40
N LEU A 221 7.34 -11.75 3.58
CA LEU A 221 7.71 -10.53 4.32
C LEU A 221 9.14 -10.58 4.84
N ALA A 222 9.68 -11.76 5.13
CA ALA A 222 11.02 -11.95 5.66
C ALA A 222 12.09 -11.78 4.57
N THR A 223 11.82 -12.33 3.39
CA THR A 223 12.72 -12.25 2.23
C THR A 223 12.44 -11.05 1.34
N GLN A 224 11.29 -10.40 1.53
CA GLN A 224 10.78 -9.30 0.70
C GLN A 224 10.69 -9.69 -0.78
N ILE A 225 10.29 -10.95 -1.02
CA ILE A 225 10.07 -11.51 -2.34
C ILE A 225 8.57 -11.55 -2.62
N VAL A 226 8.19 -11.08 -3.81
CA VAL A 226 6.85 -11.23 -4.37
C VAL A 226 6.91 -12.24 -5.49
N SER A 227 6.02 -13.23 -5.47
CA SER A 227 5.90 -14.24 -6.53
C SER A 227 4.46 -14.38 -6.98
N GLY A 228 4.22 -14.50 -8.28
CA GLY A 228 2.91 -14.79 -8.85
C GLY A 228 2.98 -16.06 -9.70
N SER A 229 2.07 -17.00 -9.49
CA SER A 229 2.00 -18.26 -10.25
C SER A 229 0.95 -18.23 -11.37
N LYS A 230 -0.02 -17.32 -11.28
CA LYS A 230 -1.08 -17.09 -12.26
C LYS A 230 -1.27 -15.60 -12.40
N SER A 231 -0.45 -14.99 -13.26
CA SER A 231 -0.43 -13.53 -13.41
C SER A 231 -0.78 -13.19 -14.84
N LYS A 232 -1.77 -12.32 -15.00
CA LYS A 232 -2.16 -11.74 -16.27
C LYS A 232 -1.96 -10.24 -16.20
N LEU A 233 -1.20 -9.70 -17.14
CA LEU A 233 -0.97 -8.27 -17.28
C LEU A 233 -1.29 -7.86 -18.71
N GLU A 234 -2.12 -6.85 -18.87
CA GLU A 234 -2.40 -6.19 -20.14
C GLU A 234 -2.08 -4.70 -20.00
N GLY A 235 -1.52 -4.09 -21.03
CA GLY A 235 -1.38 -2.64 -21.00
C GLY A 235 -0.79 -2.02 -22.24
N GLU A 236 -1.00 -0.71 -22.34
CA GLU A 236 -0.40 0.14 -23.37
C GLU A 236 1.05 0.41 -22.99
N LEU A 237 1.98 0.05 -23.88
CA LEU A 237 3.41 0.07 -23.63
C LEU A 237 3.95 1.47 -23.29
N ALA A 238 3.43 2.50 -23.97
CA ALA A 238 3.80 3.88 -23.69
C ALA A 238 3.44 4.29 -22.25
N VAL A 239 2.27 3.87 -21.76
CA VAL A 239 1.82 4.17 -20.39
C VAL A 239 2.61 3.35 -19.37
N LEU A 240 2.80 2.06 -19.63
CA LEU A 240 3.58 1.18 -18.76
C LEU A 240 5.03 1.67 -18.59
N LEU A 241 5.68 2.12 -19.66
CA LEU A 241 7.03 2.70 -19.60
C LEU A 241 7.06 4.08 -18.94
N GLY A 242 5.95 4.83 -18.98
CA GLY A 242 5.81 6.06 -18.20
C GLY A 242 5.91 5.81 -16.70
N TRP A 243 5.22 4.77 -16.21
CA TRP A 243 5.30 4.35 -14.81
C TRP A 243 6.60 3.62 -14.48
N PHE A 244 7.06 2.75 -15.37
CA PHE A 244 8.19 1.85 -15.14
C PHE A 244 9.23 2.00 -16.26
N PRO A 245 9.96 3.14 -16.31
CA PRO A 245 10.89 3.42 -17.38
C PRO A 245 11.99 2.38 -17.45
N GLN A 246 12.28 1.92 -18.67
CA GLN A 246 13.37 1.00 -18.97
C GLN A 246 14.47 1.75 -19.71
N LYS A 247 15.72 1.54 -19.32
CA LYS A 247 16.87 2.20 -19.96
C LYS A 247 16.94 1.78 -21.44
N ASP A 248 17.14 2.77 -22.31
CA ASP A 248 17.28 2.59 -23.76
C ASP A 248 16.03 1.97 -24.45
N VAL A 249 14.85 2.08 -23.82
CA VAL A 249 13.57 1.62 -24.38
C VAL A 249 12.54 2.74 -24.33
N SER A 250 11.91 3.04 -25.46
CA SER A 250 10.78 3.96 -25.54
C SER A 250 9.75 3.43 -26.54
N PHE A 251 8.49 3.34 -26.15
CA PHE A 251 7.40 2.98 -27.05
C PHE A 251 6.46 4.16 -27.26
N GLN A 252 6.08 4.39 -28.52
CA GLN A 252 5.11 5.40 -28.93
C GLN A 252 3.71 4.80 -29.00
N SER A 253 3.61 3.54 -29.40
CA SER A 253 2.38 2.75 -29.43
C SER A 253 2.66 1.29 -29.14
N GLY A 254 1.60 0.57 -28.83
CA GLY A 254 1.60 -0.88 -28.78
C GLY A 254 0.98 -1.38 -27.49
N ARG A 255 0.38 -2.56 -27.59
CA ARG A 255 -0.22 -3.25 -26.47
C ARG A 255 0.55 -4.51 -26.18
N ALA A 256 0.66 -4.81 -24.89
CA ALA A 256 1.30 -6.00 -24.37
C ALA A 256 0.29 -6.81 -23.57
N THR A 257 0.26 -8.12 -23.79
CA THR A 257 -0.47 -9.07 -22.95
C THR A 257 0.49 -10.15 -22.48
N TYR A 258 0.72 -10.19 -21.17
CA TYR A 258 1.54 -11.17 -20.49
C TYR A 258 0.64 -12.15 -19.75
N ASN A 259 0.95 -13.45 -19.88
CA ASN A 259 0.39 -14.49 -19.03
C ASN A 259 1.53 -15.38 -18.52
N GLY A 260 1.67 -15.50 -17.19
CA GLY A 260 2.68 -16.38 -16.64
C GLY A 260 2.99 -16.20 -15.16
N THR A 261 4.23 -16.52 -14.83
CA THR A 261 4.79 -16.47 -13.48
C THR A 261 5.88 -15.42 -13.35
N PHE A 262 5.91 -14.74 -12.22
CA PHE A 262 6.97 -13.80 -11.91
C PHE A 262 7.52 -14.03 -10.51
N THR A 263 8.73 -13.55 -10.28
CA THR A 263 9.33 -13.37 -8.96
C THR A 263 10.13 -12.09 -8.96
N VAL A 264 9.92 -11.24 -7.96
CA VAL A 264 10.56 -9.93 -7.82
C VAL A 264 10.98 -9.73 -6.37
N GLY A 265 12.26 -9.41 -6.14
CA GLY A 265 12.75 -8.94 -4.85
C GLY A 265 12.55 -7.44 -4.70
N LEU A 266 11.77 -7.00 -3.70
CA LEU A 266 11.44 -5.58 -3.48
C LEU A 266 12.67 -4.72 -3.16
N ASN A 267 13.67 -5.30 -2.48
CA ASN A 267 14.92 -4.63 -2.12
C ASN A 267 16.14 -5.16 -2.89
N GLN A 268 15.91 -5.99 -3.91
CA GLN A 268 16.98 -6.65 -4.68
C GLN A 268 16.66 -6.58 -6.17
N THR A 269 17.06 -5.49 -6.82
CA THR A 269 16.85 -5.24 -8.25
C THR A 269 17.42 -6.33 -9.18
N ARG A 270 18.34 -7.18 -8.70
CA ARG A 270 18.90 -8.32 -9.45
C ARG A 270 18.14 -9.64 -9.32
N LYS A 271 17.13 -9.74 -8.45
CA LYS A 271 16.30 -10.95 -8.29
C LYS A 271 14.93 -10.74 -8.93
N GLN A 272 14.92 -10.71 -10.25
CA GLN A 272 13.70 -10.63 -11.04
C GLN A 272 13.71 -11.74 -12.07
N SER A 273 12.64 -12.52 -12.13
CA SER A 273 12.45 -13.55 -13.14
C SER A 273 11.00 -13.53 -13.60
N VAL A 274 10.80 -13.62 -14.90
CA VAL A 274 9.48 -13.78 -15.52
C VAL A 274 9.55 -14.99 -16.45
N ALA A 275 8.53 -15.83 -16.40
CA ALA A 275 8.33 -16.93 -17.33
C ALA A 275 6.88 -16.92 -17.80
N GLY A 276 6.62 -17.28 -19.05
CA GLY A 276 5.28 -17.26 -19.60
C GLY A 276 5.24 -16.82 -21.05
N THR A 277 4.05 -16.46 -21.50
CA THR A 277 3.80 -15.98 -22.86
C THR A 277 3.59 -14.47 -22.85
N MET A 278 4.16 -13.82 -23.85
CA MET A 278 4.03 -12.39 -24.07
C MET A 278 3.54 -12.19 -25.50
N HIS A 279 2.37 -11.60 -25.63
CA HIS A 279 1.82 -11.17 -26.91
C HIS A 279 1.95 -9.66 -27.04
N TRP A 280 2.33 -9.21 -28.23
CA TRP A 280 2.59 -7.81 -28.54
C TRP A 280 1.79 -7.45 -29.78
N GLU A 281 1.15 -6.29 -29.78
CA GLU A 281 0.31 -5.84 -30.89
C GLU A 281 0.63 -4.38 -31.24
N ASN A 282 0.77 -4.09 -32.53
CA ASN A 282 0.91 -2.73 -33.06
C ASN A 282 2.04 -1.90 -32.41
N VAL A 283 3.19 -2.53 -32.16
CA VAL A 283 4.29 -1.91 -31.43
C VAL A 283 5.10 -0.97 -32.33
N SER A 284 5.29 0.27 -31.87
CA SER A 284 6.23 1.21 -32.48
C SER A 284 7.08 1.89 -31.41
N GLY A 285 8.37 2.07 -31.69
CA GLY A 285 9.29 2.64 -30.70
C GLY A 285 10.77 2.46 -31.02
N VAL A 286 11.59 2.57 -29.99
CA VAL A 286 13.05 2.45 -30.05
C VAL A 286 13.53 1.52 -28.93
N ILE A 287 14.38 0.56 -29.29
CA ILE A 287 15.12 -0.28 -28.34
C ILE A 287 16.61 -0.18 -28.68
N LYS A 288 17.45 0.27 -27.74
CA LYS A 288 18.91 0.39 -27.93
C LYS A 288 19.30 1.05 -29.25
N ASN A 289 18.65 2.18 -29.57
CA ASN A 289 18.79 2.95 -30.80
C ASN A 289 18.30 2.28 -32.10
N GLN A 290 17.68 1.10 -32.03
CA GLN A 290 17.01 0.48 -33.16
C GLN A 290 15.54 0.87 -33.19
N LYS A 291 15.08 1.41 -34.32
CA LYS A 291 13.67 1.71 -34.54
C LYS A 291 12.89 0.42 -34.80
N LEU A 292 11.72 0.34 -34.21
CA LEU A 292 10.71 -0.68 -34.47
C LEU A 292 9.56 -0.02 -35.20
N ASP A 293 9.45 -0.27 -36.50
CA ASP A 293 8.36 0.22 -37.33
C ASP A 293 7.31 -0.90 -37.45
N ARG A 294 6.38 -0.93 -36.48
CA ARG A 294 5.15 -1.75 -36.49
C ARG A 294 5.40 -3.27 -36.54
N LEU A 295 5.68 -3.86 -35.39
CA LEU A 295 5.55 -5.31 -35.20
C LEU A 295 4.06 -5.68 -35.14
N ALA A 296 3.65 -6.57 -36.05
CA ALA A 296 2.31 -7.17 -36.10
C ALA A 296 2.21 -8.36 -35.15
#